data_AF-A0A6J1WC42-F1
#
_entry.id   AF-A0A6J1WC42-F1
#
_cell.length_a   1.000
_cell.length_b   1.000
_cell.length_c   1.000
_cell.angle_alpha   90.00
_cell.angle_beta   90.00
_cell.angle_gamma   90.00
#
_symmetry.space_group_name_H-M   'P 1'
#
loop_
_entity.id
_entity.type
_entity.pdbx_description
1 polymer ?
#
loop_
_entity_poly.entity_id
_entity_poly.type
_entity_poly.pdbx_seq_one_letter_code
_entity_poly.pdbx_strand_id
1 'polypeptide(L)'
;MPAYNRTLNFIASKLGLSEEEKVLNKAAEFERLLQAKTIAGSNITDVSKVAVCLDLAARMIGVDYDVKAVIKYSGLKPAMYANSRKVLENLLEINSDKLSTSLLCITLQCNGVQTLADKILQDYQKQAKMEIDLNLPQYVCMAVYQACRINKVKVPKSKILEKSRLKPAQWAKLDADWTKFVDEHFAGVKKRVRQPKDLKENDDNQEKMEVDSPKKEEAADLQIEPYKDWKQRMLEAAYKELSELKNKETQSMTPRRSPRKTPQKFSPYKNSSKGKGVRLLFPLNS
;
A
#
# COMPACT_ATOMS: atom_id res chain seq x y z
N MET A 1 29.83 24.76 -5.31
CA MET A 1 28.75 24.57 -4.32
C MET A 1 27.58 23.90 -5.01
N PRO A 2 27.19 22.68 -4.60
CA PRO A 2 25.96 22.07 -5.10
C PRO A 2 24.76 22.97 -4.77
N ALA A 3 23.86 23.19 -5.71
CA ALA A 3 22.65 23.97 -5.47
C ALA A 3 21.66 23.12 -4.65
N TYR A 4 21.81 23.12 -3.32
CA TYR A 4 20.85 22.47 -2.44
C TYR A 4 19.52 23.23 -2.40
N ASN A 5 18.45 22.51 -2.08
CA ASN A 5 17.13 23.10 -1.87
C ASN A 5 17.22 24.24 -0.83
N ARG A 6 16.59 25.39 -1.11
CA ARG A 6 16.59 26.56 -0.19
C ARG A 6 16.09 26.19 1.20
N THR A 7 15.08 25.33 1.28
CA THR A 7 14.51 24.85 2.55
C THR A 7 15.51 24.00 3.32
N LEU A 8 16.29 23.16 2.64
CA LEU A 8 17.32 22.31 3.24
C LEU A 8 18.41 23.18 3.89
N ASN A 9 18.95 24.15 3.15
CA ASN A 9 19.96 25.07 3.67
C ASN A 9 19.44 25.90 4.85
N PHE A 10 18.20 26.36 4.79
CA PHE A 10 17.59 27.11 5.87
C PHE A 10 17.49 26.26 7.15
N ILE A 11 16.94 25.05 7.06
CA ILE A 11 16.79 24.17 8.23
C ILE A 11 18.17 23.75 8.77
N ALA A 12 19.12 23.42 7.90
CA ALA A 12 20.48 23.07 8.32
C ALA A 12 21.17 24.22 9.07
N SER A 13 21.00 25.47 8.62
CA SER A 13 21.56 26.65 9.31
C SER A 13 20.98 26.83 10.71
N LYS A 14 19.70 26.53 10.88
CA LYS A 14 19.03 26.61 12.19
C LYS A 14 19.42 25.49 13.14
N LEU A 15 19.93 24.38 12.61
CA LEU A 15 20.38 23.23 13.38
C LEU A 15 21.90 23.22 13.63
N GLY A 16 22.63 24.21 13.10
CA GLY A 16 24.09 24.25 13.19
C GLY A 16 24.79 23.23 12.27
N LEU A 17 24.10 22.72 11.26
CA LEU A 17 24.59 21.68 10.33
C LEU A 17 25.01 22.26 8.97
N SER A 18 25.15 23.58 8.85
CA SER A 18 25.51 24.24 7.58
C SER A 18 26.93 23.96 7.11
N GLU A 19 27.87 23.75 8.03
CA GLU A 19 29.27 23.47 7.71
C GLU A 19 29.50 21.99 7.37
N GLU A 20 28.54 21.12 7.71
CA GLU A 20 28.64 19.67 7.53
C GLU A 20 28.21 19.25 6.11
N GLU A 21 29.09 19.49 5.13
CA GLU A 21 28.79 19.23 3.71
C GLU A 21 28.37 17.77 3.45
N LYS A 22 28.94 16.80 4.18
CA LYS A 22 28.56 15.38 4.10
C LYS A 22 27.09 15.16 4.46
N VAL A 23 26.61 15.84 5.50
CA VAL A 23 25.21 15.75 5.97
C VAL A 23 24.28 16.39 4.95
N LEU A 24 24.64 17.56 4.42
CA LEU A 24 23.84 18.25 3.38
C LEU A 24 23.72 17.41 2.11
N ASN A 25 24.82 16.84 1.64
CA ASN A 25 24.85 15.96 0.47
C ASN A 25 23.95 14.73 0.68
N LYS A 26 24.04 14.08 1.84
CA LYS A 26 23.24 12.90 2.13
C LYS A 26 21.75 13.22 2.30
N ALA A 27 21.44 14.35 2.95
CA ALA A 27 20.06 14.81 3.09
C ALA A 27 19.42 15.13 1.73
N ALA A 28 20.16 15.75 0.82
CA ALA A 28 19.70 16.04 -0.55
C ALA A 28 19.48 14.75 -1.37
N GLU A 29 20.34 13.73 -1.19
CA GLU A 29 20.15 12.42 -1.79
C GLU A 29 18.86 11.76 -1.30
N PHE A 30 18.62 11.76 0.01
CA PHE A 30 17.38 11.23 0.60
C PHE A 30 16.14 11.98 0.13
N GLU A 31 16.20 13.29 -0.01
CA GLU A 31 15.10 14.09 -0.53
C GLU A 31 14.78 13.73 -1.99
N ARG A 32 15.80 13.58 -2.85
CA ARG A 32 15.63 13.14 -4.23
C ARG A 32 15.06 11.72 -4.33
N LEU A 33 15.55 10.78 -3.51
CA LEU A 33 15.03 9.42 -3.44
C LEU A 33 13.58 9.40 -2.96
N LEU A 34 13.26 10.25 -1.98
CA LEU A 34 11.92 10.35 -1.45
C LEU A 34 10.95 10.89 -2.51
N GLN A 35 11.33 11.90 -3.29
CA GLN A 35 10.51 12.38 -4.40
C GLN A 35 10.15 11.26 -5.39
N ALA A 36 11.09 10.37 -5.70
CA ALA A 36 10.85 9.23 -6.59
C ALA A 36 9.96 8.13 -5.97
N LYS A 37 10.01 7.96 -4.64
CA LYS A 37 9.27 6.92 -3.91
C LYS A 37 7.95 7.41 -3.27
N THR A 38 7.68 8.71 -3.25
CA THR A 38 6.51 9.26 -2.53
C THR A 38 5.22 8.82 -3.23
N ILE A 39 4.41 8.06 -2.52
CA ILE A 39 3.10 7.59 -2.96
C ILE A 39 2.08 8.74 -2.76
N ALA A 40 1.21 8.96 -3.75
CA ALA A 40 0.11 9.92 -3.64
C ALA A 40 -0.73 9.64 -2.38
N GLY A 41 -0.97 10.68 -1.57
CA GLY A 41 -1.73 10.57 -0.31
C GLY A 41 -0.90 10.56 1.00
N SER A 42 0.43 10.71 0.91
CA SER A 42 1.26 11.00 2.09
C SER A 42 0.90 12.37 2.70
N ASN A 43 0.35 12.40 3.91
CA ASN A 43 0.01 13.63 4.67
C ASN A 43 1.23 14.38 5.23
N ILE A 44 2.44 14.11 4.72
CA ILE A 44 3.70 14.70 5.18
C ILE A 44 4.01 15.92 4.31
N THR A 45 4.17 17.09 4.92
CA THR A 45 4.51 18.35 4.22
C THR A 45 5.95 18.33 3.72
N ASP A 46 6.27 19.04 2.65
CA ASP A 46 7.63 19.03 2.09
C ASP A 46 8.68 19.57 3.07
N VAL A 47 8.33 20.57 3.88
CA VAL A 47 9.19 21.06 4.97
C VAL A 47 9.50 19.96 5.98
N SER A 48 8.49 19.17 6.37
CA SER A 48 8.69 18.06 7.31
C SER A 48 9.49 16.91 6.69
N LYS A 49 9.33 16.63 5.38
CA LYS A 49 10.18 15.67 4.65
C LYS A 49 11.64 16.09 4.69
N VAL A 50 11.93 17.36 4.36
CA VAL A 50 13.30 17.90 4.38
C VAL A 50 13.92 17.82 5.78
N ALA A 51 13.17 18.22 6.81
CA ALA A 51 13.64 18.13 8.19
C ALA A 51 13.96 16.68 8.62
N VAL A 52 13.11 15.71 8.24
CA VAL A 52 13.33 14.29 8.52
C VAL A 52 14.50 13.72 7.71
N CYS A 53 14.64 14.08 6.42
CA CYS A 53 15.79 13.64 5.61
C CYS A 53 17.11 14.14 6.21
N LEU A 54 17.13 15.36 6.73
CA LEU A 54 18.29 15.92 7.41
C LEU A 54 18.58 15.21 8.74
N ASP A 55 17.55 14.91 9.54
CA ASP A 55 17.64 14.12 10.77
C ASP A 55 18.23 12.72 10.51
N LEU A 56 17.74 12.03 9.47
CA LEU A 56 18.23 10.71 9.07
C LEU A 56 19.69 10.79 8.58
N ALA A 57 20.04 11.80 7.79
CA ALA A 57 21.40 12.01 7.30
C ALA A 57 22.40 12.26 8.44
N ALA A 58 22.05 13.14 9.38
CA ALA A 58 22.90 13.47 10.52
C ALA A 58 23.14 12.23 11.42
N ARG A 59 22.09 11.43 11.70
CA ARG A 59 22.26 10.15 12.41
C ARG A 59 23.12 9.15 11.66
N MET A 60 22.97 9.05 10.34
CA MET A 60 23.72 8.09 9.53
C MET A 60 25.22 8.43 9.52
N ILE A 61 25.57 9.72 9.58
CA ILE A 61 26.95 10.20 9.59
C ILE A 61 27.51 10.26 11.03
N GLY A 62 26.64 10.29 12.05
CA GLY A 62 27.03 10.34 13.45
C GLY A 62 27.35 11.74 13.95
N VAL A 63 26.73 12.77 13.37
CA VAL A 63 26.86 14.16 13.83
C VAL A 63 25.79 14.44 14.90
N ASP A 64 26.18 15.10 15.98
CA ASP A 64 25.27 15.51 17.04
C ASP A 64 24.51 16.79 16.66
N TYR A 65 23.22 16.83 16.99
CA TYR A 65 22.34 17.98 16.76
C TYR A 65 21.17 17.97 17.74
N ASP A 66 20.50 19.12 17.89
CA ASP A 66 19.32 19.21 18.75
C ASP A 66 18.07 18.60 18.08
N VAL A 67 17.70 17.40 18.51
CA VAL A 67 16.49 16.69 18.06
C VAL A 67 15.22 17.50 18.34
N LYS A 68 15.17 18.29 19.42
CA LYS A 68 13.99 19.12 19.73
C LYS A 68 13.84 20.26 18.72
N ALA A 69 14.95 20.87 18.31
CA ALA A 69 14.97 21.86 17.26
C ALA A 69 14.48 21.27 15.92
N VAL A 70 14.92 20.06 15.55
CA VAL A 70 14.45 19.39 14.33
C VAL A 70 12.94 19.19 14.36
N ILE A 71 12.40 18.67 15.46
CA ILE A 71 10.95 18.47 15.61
C ILE A 71 10.20 19.81 15.47
N LYS A 72 10.73 20.88 16.09
CA LYS A 72 10.16 22.23 15.97
C LYS A 72 10.15 22.74 14.52
N TYR A 73 11.25 22.60 13.78
CA TYR A 73 11.36 23.06 12.40
C TYR A 73 10.59 22.19 11.40
N SER A 74 10.35 20.92 11.71
CA SER A 74 9.47 20.05 10.91
C SER A 74 8.00 20.49 10.95
N GLY A 75 7.60 21.26 11.96
CA GLY A 75 6.19 21.66 12.17
C GLY A 75 5.29 20.52 12.65
N LEU A 76 5.86 19.37 13.04
CA LEU A 76 5.12 18.20 13.51
C LEU A 76 5.09 18.11 15.04
N LYS A 77 4.01 17.53 15.58
CA LYS A 77 3.97 17.11 16.99
C LYS A 77 4.98 15.97 17.20
N PRO A 78 5.61 15.82 18.37
CA PRO A 78 6.63 14.78 18.62
C PRO A 78 6.21 13.35 18.24
N ALA A 79 4.97 12.96 18.56
CA ALA A 79 4.45 11.64 18.21
C ALA A 79 4.26 11.46 16.69
N MET A 80 3.79 12.50 16.01
CA MET A 80 3.64 12.49 14.55
C MET A 80 5.01 12.48 13.87
N TYR A 81 5.96 13.25 14.38
CA TYR A 81 7.34 13.27 13.91
C TYR A 81 7.98 11.88 13.98
N ALA A 82 7.87 11.19 15.12
CA ALA A 82 8.40 9.84 15.28
C ALA A 82 7.79 8.86 14.26
N ASN A 83 6.49 8.98 14.00
CA ASN A 83 5.80 8.17 12.99
C ASN A 83 6.27 8.52 11.56
N SER A 84 6.24 9.79 11.18
CA SER A 84 6.70 10.28 9.87
C SER A 84 8.15 9.91 9.61
N ARG A 85 9.03 10.06 10.61
CA ARG A 85 10.42 9.60 10.54
C ARG A 85 10.50 8.11 10.23
N LYS A 86 9.78 7.28 10.97
CA LYS A 86 9.78 5.82 10.75
C LYS A 86 9.23 5.44 9.38
N VAL A 87 8.19 6.12 8.91
CA VAL A 87 7.63 5.92 7.55
C VAL A 87 8.68 6.25 6.49
N LEU A 88 9.34 7.40 6.60
CA LEU A 88 10.36 7.84 5.64
C LEU A 88 11.62 6.97 5.68
N GLU A 89 12.05 6.56 6.88
CA GLU A 89 13.15 5.63 7.09
C GLU A 89 12.88 4.27 6.42
N ASN A 90 11.66 3.74 6.58
CA ASN A 90 11.24 2.51 5.90
C ASN A 90 11.15 2.69 4.38
N LEU A 91 10.62 3.82 3.90
CA LEU A 91 10.44 4.07 2.47
C LEU A 91 11.78 4.23 1.75
N LEU A 92 12.75 4.87 2.41
CA LEU A 92 14.12 5.00 1.92
C LEU A 92 14.97 3.74 2.18
N GLU A 93 14.40 2.72 2.83
CA GLU A 93 15.08 1.47 3.18
C GLU A 93 16.39 1.69 3.96
N ILE A 94 16.44 2.78 4.73
CA ILE A 94 17.55 3.12 5.62
C ILE A 94 17.35 2.27 6.87
N ASN A 95 17.64 0.98 6.74
CA ASN A 95 17.40 -0.01 7.77
C ASN A 95 18.42 0.16 8.93
N SER A 96 18.14 1.07 9.86
CA SER A 96 18.84 1.13 11.15
C SER A 96 18.41 -0.03 12.08
N ASP A 97 17.15 -0.43 11.98
CA ASP A 97 16.56 -1.53 12.77
C ASP A 97 16.59 -2.86 11.98
N LYS A 98 17.76 -3.29 11.49
CA LYS A 98 17.90 -4.66 10.98
C LYS A 98 17.64 -5.62 12.14
N LEU A 99 16.47 -6.26 12.13
CA LEU A 99 16.11 -7.20 13.17
C LEU A 99 17.03 -8.41 13.05
N SER A 100 18.01 -8.54 13.95
CA SER A 100 18.86 -9.72 14.03
C SER A 100 18.19 -10.78 14.91
N THR A 101 18.54 -12.04 14.67
CA THR A 101 18.15 -13.18 15.51
C THR A 101 18.55 -12.94 16.97
N SER A 102 19.76 -12.40 17.20
CA SER A 102 20.26 -12.00 18.53
C SER A 102 19.36 -10.97 19.20
N LEU A 103 19.07 -9.85 18.53
CA LEU A 103 18.24 -8.77 19.07
C LEU A 103 16.83 -9.27 19.41
N LEU A 104 16.27 -10.12 18.54
CA LEU A 104 14.95 -10.70 18.76
C LEU A 104 14.95 -11.68 19.95
N CYS A 105 15.97 -12.53 20.07
CA CYS A 105 16.10 -13.47 21.19
C CYS A 105 16.23 -12.74 22.53
N ILE A 106 17.01 -11.66 22.58
CA ILE A 106 17.14 -10.80 23.78
C ILE A 106 15.79 -10.18 24.14
N THR A 107 15.08 -9.62 23.15
CA THR A 107 13.76 -8.98 23.35
C THR A 107 12.71 -9.97 23.88
N LEU A 108 12.78 -11.22 23.45
CA LEU A 108 11.84 -12.29 23.82
C LEU A 108 12.32 -13.14 25.00
N GLN A 109 13.50 -12.83 25.56
CA GLN A 109 14.15 -13.57 26.64
C GLN A 109 14.37 -15.08 26.30
N CYS A 110 14.73 -15.38 25.05
CA CYS A 110 14.97 -16.73 24.54
C CYS A 110 16.41 -16.95 24.00
N ASN A 111 17.42 -16.48 24.74
CA ASN A 111 18.83 -16.51 24.32
C ASN A 111 19.36 -17.92 23.96
N GLY A 112 18.83 -18.98 24.56
CA GLY A 112 19.24 -20.37 24.28
C GLY A 112 18.83 -20.90 22.90
N VAL A 113 18.07 -20.12 22.12
CA VAL A 113 17.49 -20.54 20.83
C VAL A 113 18.22 -19.92 19.63
N GLN A 114 19.03 -18.89 19.87
CA GLN A 114 19.67 -18.08 18.82
C GLN A 114 20.47 -18.93 17.82
N THR A 115 21.34 -19.83 18.30
CA THR A 115 22.21 -20.64 17.45
C THR A 115 21.43 -21.59 16.53
N LEU A 116 20.27 -22.06 16.98
CA LEU A 116 19.39 -22.91 16.18
C LEU A 116 18.63 -22.06 15.15
N ALA A 117 18.15 -20.88 15.55
CA ALA A 117 17.49 -19.94 14.65
C ALA A 117 18.42 -19.51 13.50
N ASP A 118 19.69 -19.22 13.80
CA ASP A 118 20.70 -18.87 12.78
C ASP A 118 20.93 -20.02 11.79
N LYS A 119 20.99 -21.27 12.26
CA LYS A 119 21.12 -22.45 11.40
C LYS A 119 19.90 -22.65 10.50
N ILE A 120 18.68 -22.56 11.05
CA ILE A 120 17.44 -22.66 10.26
C ILE A 120 17.45 -21.61 9.15
N LEU A 121 17.82 -20.37 9.47
CA LEU A 121 17.80 -19.27 8.53
C LEU A 121 18.82 -19.46 7.41
N GLN A 122 20.04 -19.93 7.74
CA GLN A 122 21.08 -20.24 6.74
C GLN A 122 20.69 -21.40 5.82
N ASP A 123 20.11 -22.47 6.36
CA ASP A 123 19.72 -23.61 5.53
C ASP A 123 18.49 -23.28 4.67
N TYR A 124 17.58 -22.44 5.17
CA TYR A 124 16.46 -21.94 4.39
C TYR A 124 16.95 -21.10 3.20
N GLN A 125 17.97 -20.26 3.40
CA GLN A 125 18.59 -19.49 2.33
C GLN A 125 19.21 -20.39 1.25
N LYS A 126 19.88 -21.48 1.64
CA LYS A 126 20.52 -22.42 0.69
C LYS A 126 19.50 -23.20 -0.14
N GLN A 127 18.34 -23.53 0.44
CA GLN A 127 17.31 -24.31 -0.24
C GLN A 127 16.30 -23.46 -1.01
N ALA A 128 16.26 -22.16 -0.73
CA ALA A 128 15.41 -21.24 -1.46
C ALA A 128 15.81 -21.22 -2.94
N LYS A 129 14.85 -21.59 -3.81
CA LYS A 129 15.01 -21.54 -5.28
C LYS A 129 15.08 -20.11 -5.84
N MET A 130 14.72 -19.12 -5.01
CA MET A 130 14.70 -17.70 -5.35
C MET A 130 15.59 -16.95 -4.37
N GLU A 131 16.16 -15.84 -4.82
CA GLU A 131 16.90 -14.95 -3.94
C GLU A 131 15.93 -14.33 -2.91
N ILE A 132 16.03 -14.79 -1.66
CA ILE A 132 15.20 -14.30 -0.57
C ILE A 132 15.96 -13.19 0.14
N ASP A 133 15.33 -12.03 0.29
CA ASP A 133 15.86 -10.95 1.11
C ASP A 133 15.69 -11.25 2.60
N LEU A 134 16.76 -11.79 3.20
CA LEU A 134 16.84 -12.08 4.64
C LEU A 134 16.88 -10.83 5.51
N ASN A 135 17.05 -9.64 4.94
CA ASN A 135 16.95 -8.39 5.69
C ASN A 135 15.51 -8.12 6.15
N LEU A 136 14.50 -8.80 5.57
CA LEU A 136 13.11 -8.66 5.98
C LEU A 136 12.88 -9.27 7.38
N PRO A 137 12.32 -8.52 8.35
CA PRO A 137 12.08 -8.99 9.71
C PRO A 137 11.23 -10.26 9.81
N GLN A 138 10.42 -10.54 8.79
CA GLN A 138 9.54 -11.72 8.75
C GLN A 138 10.30 -13.05 8.82
N TYR A 139 11.45 -13.16 8.13
CA TYR A 139 12.22 -14.40 8.08
C TYR A 139 12.97 -14.65 9.38
N VAL A 140 13.53 -13.59 9.96
CA VAL A 140 14.18 -13.63 11.28
C VAL A 140 13.17 -14.02 12.37
N CYS A 141 11.98 -13.41 12.34
CA CYS A 141 10.90 -13.75 13.27
C CYS A 141 10.46 -15.22 13.12
N MET A 142 10.35 -15.72 11.89
CA MET A 142 9.92 -17.09 11.65
C MET A 142 10.99 -18.10 12.09
N ALA A 143 12.27 -17.85 11.80
CA ALA A 143 13.38 -18.69 12.23
C ALA A 143 13.41 -18.83 13.76
N VAL A 144 13.31 -17.71 14.49
CA VAL A 144 13.27 -17.74 15.96
C VAL A 144 12.01 -18.44 16.47
N TYR A 145 10.85 -18.21 15.85
CA TYR A 145 9.61 -18.89 16.24
C TYR A 145 9.70 -20.41 16.11
N GLN A 146 10.21 -20.92 14.98
CA GLN A 146 10.36 -22.36 14.77
C GLN A 146 11.46 -22.96 15.66
N ALA A 147 12.53 -22.22 15.91
CA ALA A 147 13.56 -22.65 16.83
C ALA A 147 13.05 -22.75 18.29
N CYS A 148 12.20 -21.80 18.71
CA CYS A 148 11.52 -21.87 20.00
C CYS A 148 10.59 -23.08 20.08
N ARG A 149 9.90 -23.42 18.97
CA ARG A 149 9.06 -24.62 18.88
C ARG A 149 9.86 -25.90 19.08
N ILE A 150 11.01 -26.05 18.41
CA ILE A 150 11.89 -27.23 18.54
C ILE A 150 12.42 -27.35 19.98
N ASN A 151 12.90 -26.24 20.55
CA ASN A 151 13.45 -26.22 21.91
C ASN A 151 12.38 -26.16 23.01
N LYS A 152 11.09 -26.24 22.66
CA LYS A 152 9.94 -26.17 23.57
C LYS A 152 9.93 -24.92 24.46
N VAL A 153 10.50 -23.82 23.98
CA VAL A 153 10.47 -22.52 24.66
C VAL A 153 9.16 -21.83 24.34
N LYS A 154 8.36 -21.54 25.36
CA LYS A 154 7.06 -20.89 25.20
C LYS A 154 7.25 -19.39 25.01
N VAL A 155 7.01 -18.91 23.80
CA VAL A 155 7.03 -17.47 23.48
C VAL A 155 5.65 -17.06 22.97
N PRO A 156 5.08 -15.92 23.45
CA PRO A 156 3.79 -15.44 22.95
C PRO A 156 3.89 -15.05 21.47
N LYS A 157 3.10 -15.72 20.63
CA LYS A 157 3.03 -15.49 19.17
C LYS A 157 2.71 -14.04 18.80
N SER A 158 1.90 -13.35 19.60
CA SER A 158 1.56 -11.93 19.41
C SER A 158 2.79 -11.03 19.39
N LYS A 159 3.72 -11.21 20.35
CA LYS A 159 4.95 -10.40 20.44
C LYS A 159 5.87 -10.58 19.24
N ILE A 160 5.89 -11.78 18.65
CA ILE A 160 6.71 -12.07 17.46
C ILE A 160 6.05 -11.46 16.22
N LEU A 161 4.72 -11.61 16.08
CA LEU A 161 3.96 -11.09 14.96
C LEU A 161 4.05 -9.55 14.84
N GLU A 162 4.03 -8.85 15.97
CA GLU A 162 4.24 -7.39 16.01
C GLU A 162 5.59 -6.96 15.43
N LYS A 163 6.63 -7.79 15.55
CA LYS A 163 7.97 -7.52 15.03
C LYS A 163 8.16 -7.96 13.58
N SER A 164 7.38 -8.95 13.12
CA SER A 164 7.48 -9.50 11.77
C SER A 164 6.88 -8.62 10.69
N ARG A 165 6.08 -7.60 11.07
CA ARG A 165 5.37 -6.68 10.16
C ARG A 165 4.40 -7.40 9.20
N LEU A 166 3.91 -8.58 9.59
CA LEU A 166 2.98 -9.37 8.79
C LEU A 166 1.56 -9.29 9.35
N LYS A 167 0.56 -9.38 8.45
CA LYS A 167 -0.82 -9.65 8.87
C LYS A 167 -0.95 -11.10 9.37
N PRO A 168 -1.88 -11.40 10.29
CA PRO A 168 -2.06 -12.76 10.81
C PRO A 168 -2.24 -13.84 9.73
N ALA A 169 -2.97 -13.53 8.64
CA ALA A 169 -3.18 -14.46 7.52
C ALA A 169 -1.88 -14.76 6.76
N GLN A 170 -1.04 -13.74 6.52
CA GLN A 170 0.26 -13.90 5.86
C GLN A 170 1.21 -14.71 6.74
N TRP A 171 1.20 -14.43 8.05
CA TRP A 171 1.96 -15.21 9.01
C TRP A 171 1.57 -16.69 8.97
N ALA A 172 0.27 -17.00 8.99
CA ALA A 172 -0.20 -18.39 9.00
C ALA A 172 0.27 -19.18 7.77
N LYS A 173 0.27 -18.56 6.58
CA LYS A 173 0.80 -19.16 5.37
C LYS A 173 2.30 -19.44 5.48
N LEU A 174 3.07 -18.43 5.89
CA LEU A 174 4.53 -18.55 6.05
C LEU A 174 4.90 -19.59 7.13
N ASP A 175 4.14 -19.65 8.23
CA ASP A 175 4.30 -20.62 9.32
C ASP A 175 4.07 -22.05 8.82
N ALA A 176 3.06 -22.28 7.99
CA ALA A 176 2.81 -23.60 7.39
C ALA A 176 3.95 -24.06 6.47
N ASP A 177 4.49 -23.16 5.66
CA ASP A 177 5.59 -23.45 4.74
C ASP A 177 6.89 -23.74 5.51
N TRP A 178 7.23 -22.89 6.48
CA TRP A 178 8.41 -23.07 7.34
C TRP A 178 8.29 -24.29 8.24
N THR A 179 7.07 -24.65 8.68
CA THR A 179 6.85 -25.86 9.48
C THR A 179 7.29 -27.11 8.74
N LYS A 180 6.95 -27.24 7.45
CA LYS A 180 7.34 -28.38 6.62
C LYS A 180 8.86 -28.45 6.47
N PHE A 181 9.48 -27.33 6.10
CA PHE A 181 10.94 -27.23 5.97
C PHE A 181 11.67 -27.61 7.27
N VAL A 182 11.24 -27.06 8.41
CA VAL A 182 11.89 -27.31 9.70
C VAL A 182 11.67 -28.75 10.16
N ASP A 183 10.49 -29.33 9.92
CA ASP A 183 10.21 -30.71 10.29
C ASP A 183 10.99 -31.73 9.44
N GLU A 184 11.28 -31.40 8.18
CA GLU A 184 12.13 -32.21 7.29
C GLU A 184 13.62 -32.16 7.66
N HIS A 185 14.13 -30.97 8.04
CA HIS A 185 15.57 -30.76 8.19
C HIS A 185 16.09 -30.73 9.64
N PHE A 186 15.25 -30.38 10.63
CA PHE A 186 15.71 -30.08 11.99
C PHE A 186 14.96 -30.85 13.08
N ALA A 187 13.65 -31.04 12.94
CA ALA A 187 12.87 -31.84 13.89
C ALA A 187 13.02 -33.32 13.56
N GLY A 188 14.24 -33.86 13.77
CA GLY A 188 14.64 -35.21 13.39
C GLY A 188 13.50 -36.24 13.49
N VAL A 189 13.07 -36.74 12.33
CA VAL A 189 12.23 -37.90 12.05
C VAL A 189 11.65 -38.57 13.31
N LYS A 190 10.69 -37.92 13.97
CA LYS A 190 9.89 -38.53 15.05
C LYS A 190 8.40 -38.25 14.86
N LYS A 191 7.91 -38.41 13.63
CA LYS A 191 6.53 -38.80 13.33
C LYS A 191 6.47 -39.73 12.12
N ARG A 192 6.93 -40.98 12.29
CA ARG A 192 6.31 -42.09 11.55
C ARG A 192 4.95 -42.35 12.18
N VAL A 193 3.89 -41.72 11.70
CA VAL A 193 2.53 -42.22 11.87
C VAL A 193 1.80 -42.09 10.53
N ARG A 194 1.75 -43.25 9.85
CA ARG A 194 0.83 -43.69 8.79
C ARG A 194 0.81 -42.88 7.49
N GLN A 195 1.67 -43.29 6.57
CA GLN A 195 1.31 -43.28 5.14
C GLN A 195 0.47 -44.52 4.84
N PRO A 196 -0.65 -44.42 4.09
CA PRO A 196 -1.12 -45.51 3.25
C PRO A 196 -0.19 -45.62 2.03
N LYS A 197 0.29 -46.83 1.78
CA LYS A 197 1.09 -47.21 0.63
C LYS A 197 0.19 -47.51 -0.58
N ASP A 198 0.84 -47.49 -1.74
CA ASP A 198 0.43 -47.89 -3.10
C ASP A 198 -0.31 -46.78 -3.88
N LEU A 199 0.18 -46.31 -5.04
CA LEU A 199 0.90 -47.02 -6.11
C LEU A 199 1.99 -46.14 -6.76
N LYS A 200 3.10 -46.79 -7.17
CA LYS A 200 4.07 -46.34 -8.17
C LYS A 200 3.39 -46.33 -9.56
N GLU A 201 3.81 -45.60 -10.59
CA GLU A 201 5.14 -45.61 -11.23
C GLU A 201 5.20 -44.51 -12.33
N ASN A 202 6.42 -44.09 -12.68
CA ASN A 202 6.96 -43.23 -13.78
C ASN A 202 6.05 -42.96 -15.02
N ASP A 203 6.17 -41.85 -15.75
CA ASP A 203 7.38 -41.36 -16.43
C ASP A 203 7.17 -39.98 -17.10
N ASP A 204 8.29 -39.33 -17.37
CA ASP A 204 8.59 -38.34 -18.42
C ASP A 204 8.10 -36.88 -18.42
N ASN A 205 9.13 -36.02 -18.51
CA ASN A 205 9.13 -34.61 -18.89
C ASN A 205 8.39 -34.35 -20.21
N GLN A 206 7.50 -33.34 -20.21
CA GLN A 206 7.49 -32.37 -21.30
C GLN A 206 6.94 -31.02 -20.82
N GLU A 207 7.81 -30.01 -20.86
CA GLU A 207 7.46 -28.61 -20.70
C GLU A 207 6.38 -28.20 -21.72
N LYS A 208 5.25 -27.71 -21.22
CA LYS A 208 4.41 -26.75 -21.96
C LYS A 208 4.09 -25.58 -21.04
N MET A 209 4.68 -24.46 -21.42
CA MET A 209 4.48 -23.14 -20.89
C MET A 209 3.02 -22.71 -21.18
N GLU A 210 2.19 -22.57 -20.14
CA GLU A 210 0.89 -21.88 -20.26
C GLU A 210 0.73 -20.83 -19.16
N VAL A 211 0.26 -19.68 -19.60
CA VAL A 211 0.20 -18.39 -18.93
C VAL A 211 -0.91 -18.39 -17.87
N ASP A 212 -0.54 -18.10 -16.62
CA ASP A 212 -1.46 -17.99 -15.48
C ASP A 212 -2.33 -16.73 -15.61
N SER A 213 -3.61 -16.93 -15.88
CA SER A 213 -4.67 -15.92 -15.70
C SER A 213 -5.24 -16.03 -14.29
N PRO A 214 -5.54 -14.91 -13.61
CA PRO A 214 -5.83 -14.91 -12.19
C PRO A 214 -7.14 -15.61 -11.84
N LYS A 215 -7.08 -16.43 -10.78
CA LYS A 215 -8.20 -17.05 -10.07
C LYS A 215 -9.30 -16.03 -9.76
N LYS A 216 -10.49 -16.25 -10.33
CA LYS A 216 -11.70 -15.49 -10.05
C LYS A 216 -12.38 -16.05 -8.81
N GLU A 217 -12.70 -15.15 -7.91
CA GLU A 217 -13.47 -15.34 -6.68
C GLU A 217 -14.85 -15.97 -6.98
N GLU A 218 -15.35 -16.74 -6.01
CA GLU A 218 -16.69 -17.32 -5.98
C GLU A 218 -17.74 -16.22 -6.16
N ALA A 219 -18.30 -16.13 -7.36
CA ALA A 219 -19.51 -15.38 -7.64
C ALA A 219 -20.62 -16.38 -7.90
N ALA A 220 -21.72 -16.17 -7.18
CA ALA A 220 -22.98 -16.90 -7.26
C ALA A 220 -23.33 -17.37 -8.68
N ASP A 221 -23.94 -18.55 -8.77
CA ASP A 221 -24.60 -19.08 -9.96
C ASP A 221 -25.48 -18.01 -10.62
N LEU A 222 -24.90 -17.29 -11.57
CA LEU A 222 -25.62 -16.56 -12.58
C LEU A 222 -25.68 -17.51 -13.76
N GLN A 223 -26.89 -18.03 -14.05
CA GLN A 223 -27.14 -18.66 -15.32
C GLN A 223 -26.78 -17.66 -16.42
N ILE A 224 -25.61 -17.84 -17.02
CA ILE A 224 -25.13 -17.02 -18.12
C ILE A 224 -26.04 -17.36 -19.31
N GLU A 225 -26.95 -16.44 -19.66
CA GLU A 225 -27.75 -16.56 -20.88
C GLU A 225 -26.80 -16.72 -22.07
N PRO A 226 -26.99 -17.73 -22.93
CA PRO A 226 -26.14 -17.94 -24.09
C PRO A 226 -26.05 -16.66 -24.94
N TYR A 227 -24.82 -16.28 -25.33
CA TYR A 227 -24.56 -15.03 -26.06
C TYR A 227 -25.45 -14.81 -27.29
N LYS A 228 -25.84 -15.90 -27.97
CA LYS A 228 -26.71 -15.85 -29.15
C LYS A 228 -28.11 -15.32 -28.80
N ASP A 229 -28.66 -15.75 -27.68
CA ASP A 229 -30.02 -15.42 -27.26
C ASP A 229 -30.07 -13.96 -26.76
N TRP A 230 -29.06 -13.56 -25.97
CA TRP A 230 -28.86 -12.16 -25.58
C TRP A 230 -28.72 -11.24 -26.81
N LYS A 231 -27.87 -11.61 -27.76
CA LYS A 231 -27.61 -10.81 -28.97
C LYS A 231 -28.88 -10.66 -29.80
N GLN A 232 -29.63 -11.74 -29.98
CA GLN A 232 -30.88 -11.72 -30.72
C GLN A 232 -31.90 -10.80 -30.04
N ARG A 233 -32.07 -10.92 -28.71
CA ARG A 233 -32.97 -10.06 -27.93
C ARG A 233 -32.61 -8.57 -28.02
N MET A 234 -31.32 -8.23 -27.95
CA MET A 234 -30.85 -6.85 -28.06
C MET A 234 -31.07 -6.26 -29.45
N LEU A 235 -30.80 -7.04 -30.51
CA LEU A 235 -31.01 -6.59 -31.89
C LEU A 235 -32.50 -6.41 -32.20
N GLU A 236 -33.35 -7.36 -31.80
CA GLU A 236 -34.81 -7.26 -32.00
C GLU A 236 -35.41 -6.05 -31.28
N ALA A 237 -34.96 -5.78 -30.04
CA ALA A 237 -35.38 -4.59 -29.30
C ALA A 237 -35.02 -3.29 -30.04
N ALA A 238 -33.78 -3.19 -30.54
CA ALA A 238 -33.31 -2.03 -31.28
C ALA A 238 -34.07 -1.82 -32.61
N TYR A 239 -34.32 -2.90 -33.37
CA TYR A 239 -35.09 -2.80 -34.62
C TYR A 239 -36.54 -2.41 -34.38
N LYS A 240 -37.15 -2.92 -33.29
CA LYS A 240 -38.51 -2.55 -32.92
C LYS A 240 -38.61 -1.06 -32.59
N GLU A 241 -37.69 -0.54 -31.78
CA GLU A 241 -37.65 0.89 -31.45
C GLU A 241 -37.49 1.78 -32.70
N LEU A 242 -36.61 1.40 -33.63
CA LEU A 242 -36.47 2.09 -34.91
C LEU A 242 -37.77 2.10 -35.73
N SER A 243 -38.51 0.99 -35.75
CA SER A 243 -39.78 0.91 -36.47
C SER A 243 -40.87 1.81 -35.85
N GLU A 244 -40.89 1.92 -34.52
CA GLU A 244 -41.84 2.76 -33.79
C GLU A 244 -41.55 4.25 -33.98
N LEU A 245 -40.26 4.64 -34.01
CA LEU A 245 -39.86 6.00 -34.34
C LEU A 245 -40.25 6.39 -35.77
N LYS A 246 -40.01 5.49 -36.74
CA LYS A 246 -40.43 5.70 -38.13
C LYS A 246 -41.95 5.85 -38.29
N ASN A 247 -42.73 5.09 -37.52
CA ASN A 247 -44.18 5.19 -37.51
C ASN A 247 -44.69 6.49 -36.85
N LYS A 248 -43.96 7.02 -35.84
CA LYS A 248 -44.26 8.32 -35.25
C LYS A 248 -43.95 9.48 -36.21
N GLU A 249 -42.88 9.37 -36.99
CA GLU A 249 -42.55 10.37 -38.02
C GLU A 249 -43.64 10.45 -39.09
N THR A 250 -44.13 9.31 -39.58
CA THR A 250 -45.19 9.27 -40.62
C THR A 250 -46.56 9.74 -40.14
N GLN A 251 -46.90 9.58 -38.85
CA GLN A 251 -48.14 10.12 -38.25
C GLN A 251 -48.10 11.64 -38.02
N SER A 252 -46.92 12.26 -37.97
CA SER A 252 -46.76 13.70 -37.73
C SER A 252 -46.94 14.58 -38.99
N MET A 253 -47.02 13.96 -40.19
CA MET A 253 -47.07 14.63 -41.50
C MET A 253 -48.48 14.75 -42.13
N THR A 254 -49.55 14.79 -41.33
CA THR A 254 -50.90 15.18 -41.84
C THR A 254 -51.18 16.68 -41.62
N PRO A 255 -51.65 17.47 -42.61
CA PRO A 255 -51.80 18.92 -42.46
C PRO A 255 -52.98 19.29 -41.54
N ARG A 256 -52.69 19.74 -40.32
CA ARG A 256 -53.72 20.28 -39.40
C ARG A 256 -54.12 21.69 -39.81
N ARG A 257 -55.39 21.84 -40.21
CA ARG A 257 -56.08 23.11 -40.47
C ARG A 257 -56.04 24.03 -39.24
N SER A 258 -55.58 25.26 -39.45
CA SER A 258 -55.43 26.31 -38.42
C SER A 258 -56.78 26.82 -37.89
N PRO A 259 -57.00 26.84 -36.56
CA PRO A 259 -58.17 27.49 -35.96
C PRO A 259 -58.05 29.03 -35.98
N ARG A 260 -59.15 29.68 -36.37
CA ARG A 260 -59.33 31.13 -36.58
C ARG A 260 -59.13 31.95 -35.29
N LYS A 261 -58.41 33.08 -35.39
CA LYS A 261 -58.18 34.06 -34.30
C LYS A 261 -59.50 34.68 -33.79
N THR A 262 -59.69 34.73 -32.48
CA THR A 262 -60.60 35.66 -31.80
C THR A 262 -59.79 36.66 -30.97
N PRO A 263 -60.23 37.93 -30.84
CA PRO A 263 -59.41 39.00 -30.24
C PRO A 263 -59.34 38.95 -28.71
N GLN A 264 -58.13 39.20 -28.20
CA GLN A 264 -57.75 39.34 -26.79
C GLN A 264 -58.53 40.46 -26.08
N LYS A 265 -59.10 40.16 -24.91
CA LYS A 265 -59.54 41.18 -23.94
C LYS A 265 -58.41 41.50 -22.97
N PHE A 266 -58.09 42.78 -22.86
CA PHE A 266 -57.09 43.39 -21.99
C PHE A 266 -57.58 43.41 -20.53
N SER A 267 -56.74 43.04 -19.55
CA SER A 267 -56.95 43.46 -18.16
C SER A 267 -55.62 43.62 -17.40
N PRO A 268 -55.54 44.53 -16.42
CA PRO A 268 -54.30 45.21 -16.05
C PRO A 268 -53.58 44.61 -14.82
N TYR A 269 -52.28 44.89 -14.77
CA TYR A 269 -51.31 44.58 -13.72
C TYR A 269 -51.81 44.81 -12.29
N LYS A 270 -51.46 43.87 -11.39
CA LYS A 270 -51.45 44.10 -9.94
C LYS A 270 -50.09 43.69 -9.38
N ASN A 271 -49.27 44.69 -9.05
CA ASN A 271 -48.03 44.56 -8.29
C ASN A 271 -48.35 44.28 -6.81
N SER A 272 -47.55 43.43 -6.16
CA SER A 272 -47.49 43.36 -4.69
C SER A 272 -46.07 43.63 -4.24
N SER A 273 -45.87 44.82 -3.68
CA SER A 273 -44.67 45.25 -2.96
C SER A 273 -44.47 44.45 -1.68
N LYS A 274 -43.20 44.14 -1.33
CA LYS A 274 -42.60 44.36 -0.01
C LYS A 274 -41.10 44.06 -0.10
N GLY A 275 -40.30 45.12 0.03
CA GLY A 275 -38.85 45.05 -0.06
C GLY A 275 -38.16 44.72 1.25
N LYS A 276 -36.88 44.36 1.13
CA LYS A 276 -35.73 44.97 1.82
C LYS A 276 -34.49 44.59 1.02
N GLY A 277 -33.93 45.58 0.31
CA GLY A 277 -32.78 45.40 -0.57
C GLY A 277 -31.48 45.21 0.23
N VAL A 278 -30.64 44.29 -0.24
CA VAL A 278 -29.23 44.22 0.11
C VAL A 278 -28.47 44.92 -1.02
N ARG A 279 -27.90 46.09 -0.73
CA ARG A 279 -27.02 46.83 -1.65
C ARG A 279 -25.67 46.11 -1.70
N LEU A 280 -25.34 45.51 -2.84
CA LEU A 280 -23.97 45.07 -3.14
C LEU A 280 -23.18 46.30 -3.61
N LEU A 281 -22.29 46.78 -2.75
CA LEU A 281 -21.26 47.76 -3.06
C LEU A 281 -20.13 47.06 -3.81
N PHE A 282 -20.00 47.30 -5.11
CA PHE A 282 -18.76 47.03 -5.84
C PHE A 282 -18.07 48.36 -6.16
N PRO A 283 -16.77 48.51 -5.88
CA PRO A 283 -16.00 49.69 -6.24
C PRO A 283 -15.74 49.73 -7.75
N LEU A 284 -16.05 50.85 -8.38
CA LEU A 284 -15.57 51.21 -9.71
C LEU A 284 -14.15 51.79 -9.54
N ASN A 285 -13.14 51.08 -10.05
CA ASN A 285 -11.83 51.67 -10.33
C ASN A 285 -11.79 52.02 -11.82
N SER A 286 -11.43 53.29 -12.05
CA SER A 286 -10.90 54.00 -13.23
C SER A 286 -10.96 53.34 -14.60
#